data_AF-T0SGN8-F1
#
_entry.id   AF-T0SGN8-F1
#
_cell.length_a   1.000
_cell.length_b   1.000
_cell.length_c   1.000
_cell.angle_alpha   90.00
_cell.angle_beta   90.00
_cell.angle_gamma   90.00
#
_symmetry.space_group_name_H-M   'P 1'
#
loop_
_entity.id
_entity.type
_entity.pdbx_description
1 polymer ?
#
loop_
_entity_poly.entity_id
_entity_poly.type
_entity_poly.pdbx_seq_one_letter_code
_entity_poly.pdbx_strand_id
1 'polypeptide(L)'
;MGFGKSKKVLIEVDASEMSAAQVRLLKSINSMIAHVITTDEEGEFFESSAEVMRMCAALIKQSHFATDLQFNGIPYADQAIEYSMDILTENMTNAKVVQYDN
;
A
#
# COMPACT_ATOMS: atom_id res chain seq x y z
N MET A 1 25.32 6.61 30.77
CA MET A 1 24.98 5.85 29.56
C MET A 1 23.51 6.06 29.24
N GLY A 2 23.20 7.04 28.38
CA GLY A 2 21.85 7.21 27.84
C GLY A 2 21.83 6.73 26.40
N PHE A 3 21.41 5.49 26.17
CA PHE A 3 21.23 4.97 24.81
C PHE A 3 19.99 5.65 24.20
N GLY A 4 20.22 6.54 23.24
CA GLY A 4 19.18 7.32 22.59
C GLY A 4 18.16 6.42 21.88
N LYS A 5 16.89 6.50 22.31
CA LYS A 5 15.72 5.99 21.58
C LYS A 5 15.40 6.89 20.38
N SER A 6 16.35 7.09 19.47
CA SER A 6 16.26 8.07 18.38
C SER A 6 15.93 7.39 17.05
N LYS A 7 14.73 7.67 16.51
CA LYS A 7 14.13 7.23 15.22
C LYS A 7 13.05 6.15 15.33
N LYS A 8 12.03 6.37 16.18
CA LYS A 8 10.74 5.69 16.03
C LYS A 8 9.80 6.59 15.24
N VAL A 9 9.13 6.03 14.23
CA VAL A 9 7.99 6.66 13.56
C VAL A 9 6.73 6.13 14.21
N LEU A 10 5.88 7.04 14.71
CA LEU A 10 4.56 6.70 15.26
C LEU A 10 3.52 7.12 14.23
N ILE A 11 2.61 6.21 13.90
CA ILE A 11 1.48 6.45 13.00
C ILE A 11 0.21 6.17 13.78
N GLU A 12 -0.65 7.17 13.91
CA GLU A 12 -1.97 7.05 14.52
C GLU A 12 -3.03 7.14 13.42
N VAL A 13 -3.93 6.17 13.38
CA VAL A 13 -5.03 6.06 12.41
C VAL A 13 -6.30 5.77 13.17
N ASP A 14 -7.37 6.53 12.92
CA ASP A 14 -8.70 6.18 13.41
C ASP A 14 -9.21 4.96 12.65
N ALA A 15 -9.37 3.86 13.38
CA ALA A 15 -9.79 2.57 12.84
C ALA A 15 -11.25 2.23 13.17
N SER A 16 -12.05 3.19 13.65
CA SER A 16 -13.46 2.99 14.02
C SER A 16 -14.30 2.40 12.89
N GLU A 17 -14.04 2.83 11.65
CA GLU A 17 -14.73 2.35 10.45
C GLU A 17 -13.99 1.20 9.74
N MET A 18 -12.94 0.63 10.34
CA MET A 18 -12.15 -0.43 9.71
C MET A 18 -12.48 -1.81 10.28
N SER A 19 -12.57 -2.81 9.41
CA SER A 19 -12.62 -4.21 9.84
C SER A 19 -11.29 -4.65 10.44
N ALA A 20 -11.33 -5.66 11.32
CA ALA A 20 -10.10 -6.22 11.89
C ALA A 20 -9.14 -6.77 10.81
N ALA A 21 -9.67 -7.21 9.66
CA ALA A 21 -8.85 -7.65 8.52
C ALA A 21 -8.12 -6.48 7.86
N GLN A 22 -8.81 -5.36 7.60
CA GLN A 22 -8.21 -4.14 7.06
C GLN A 22 -7.12 -3.59 7.99
N VAL A 23 -7.37 -3.56 9.31
CA VAL A 23 -6.38 -3.11 10.31
C VAL A 23 -5.13 -3.99 10.29
N ARG A 24 -5.29 -5.32 10.21
CA ARG A 24 -4.14 -6.24 10.11
C ARG A 24 -3.36 -6.00 8.81
N LEU A 25 -4.06 -5.89 7.68
CA LEU A 25 -3.42 -5.69 6.39
C LEU A 25 -2.65 -4.36 6.33
N LEU A 26 -3.21 -3.28 6.86
CA LEU A 26 -2.54 -1.98 6.98
C LEU A 26 -1.24 -2.08 7.80
N LYS A 27 -1.27 -2.78 8.93
CA LYS A 27 -0.07 -3.02 9.75
C LYS A 27 0.97 -3.83 8.99
N SER A 28 0.56 -4.88 8.28
CA SER A 28 1.46 -5.72 7.50
C SER A 28 2.10 -4.95 6.34
N ILE A 29 1.33 -4.10 5.63
CA ILE A 29 1.86 -3.22 4.57
C ILE A 29 2.94 -2.31 5.14
N ASN A 30 2.68 -1.64 6.28
CA ASN A 30 3.66 -0.75 6.90
C ASN A 30 4.95 -1.48 7.30
N SER A 31 4.84 -2.67 7.88
CA SER A 31 6.01 -3.49 8.20
C SER A 31 6.79 -3.90 6.94
N MET A 32 6.08 -4.24 5.87
CA MET A 32 6.71 -4.68 4.62
C MET A 32 7.36 -3.53 3.86
N ILE A 33 6.75 -2.34 3.86
CA ILE A 33 7.38 -1.12 3.34
C ILE A 33 8.67 -0.85 4.10
N ALA A 34 8.65 -0.92 5.43
CA ALA A 34 9.85 -0.72 6.25
C ALA A 34 10.97 -1.73 5.90
N HIS A 35 10.59 -2.95 5.55
CA HIS A 35 11.52 -3.97 5.08
C HIS A 35 12.08 -3.64 3.68
N VAL A 36 11.21 -3.35 2.70
CA VAL A 36 11.60 -2.99 1.32
C VAL A 36 12.57 -1.80 1.27
N ILE A 37 12.36 -0.79 2.11
CA ILE A 37 13.24 0.41 2.12
C ILE A 37 14.59 0.18 2.84
N THR A 38 14.77 -0.95 3.53
CA THR A 38 15.99 -1.24 4.31
C THR A 38 16.75 -2.49 3.87
N THR A 39 16.13 -3.39 3.11
CA THR A 39 16.82 -4.57 2.57
C THR A 39 17.90 -4.16 1.56
N ASP A 40 19.03 -4.85 1.62
CA ASP A 40 20.19 -4.72 0.73
C ASP A 40 20.34 -5.93 -0.20
N GLU A 41 19.44 -6.91 -0.13
CA GLU A 41 19.41 -8.09 -0.98
C GLU A 41 18.48 -7.87 -2.16
N GLU A 42 18.99 -8.06 -3.38
CA GLU A 42 18.28 -7.75 -4.63
C GLU A 42 17.03 -8.63 -4.83
N GLY A 43 17.13 -9.93 -4.56
CA GLY A 43 16.02 -10.87 -4.68
C GLY A 43 14.87 -10.51 -3.72
N GLU A 44 15.21 -10.30 -2.45
CA GLU A 44 14.30 -9.90 -1.40
C GLU A 44 13.66 -8.53 -1.70
N PHE A 45 14.43 -7.58 -2.24
CA PHE A 45 13.90 -6.29 -2.68
C PHE A 45 12.83 -6.46 -3.76
N PHE A 46 13.08 -7.27 -4.80
CA PHE A 46 12.11 -7.50 -5.87
C PHE A 46 10.87 -8.25 -5.39
N GLU A 47 11.05 -9.33 -4.64
CA GLU A 47 9.93 -10.13 -4.12
C GLU A 47 9.06 -9.32 -3.15
N SER A 48 9.69 -8.61 -2.21
CA SER A 48 8.98 -7.81 -1.22
C SER A 48 8.30 -6.59 -1.85
N SER A 49 8.90 -5.97 -2.87
CA SER A 49 8.26 -4.87 -3.61
C SER A 49 6.99 -5.33 -4.31
N ALA A 50 7.04 -6.49 -4.99
CA ALA A 50 5.87 -7.07 -5.62
C ALA A 50 4.79 -7.43 -4.60
N GLU A 51 5.18 -7.95 -3.42
CA GLU A 51 4.23 -8.28 -2.36
C GLU A 51 3.55 -7.03 -1.78
N VAL A 52 4.28 -5.93 -1.54
CA VAL A 52 3.67 -4.65 -1.13
C VAL A 52 2.60 -4.22 -2.12
N MET A 53 2.88 -4.28 -3.43
CA MET A 53 1.91 -3.93 -4.46
C MET A 53 0.67 -4.84 -4.42
N ARG A 54 0.85 -6.16 -4.25
CA ARG A 54 -0.26 -7.11 -4.10
C ARG A 54 -1.10 -6.82 -2.86
N MET A 55 -0.48 -6.50 -1.74
CA MET A 55 -1.17 -6.17 -0.49
C MET A 55 -1.96 -4.87 -0.60
N CYS A 56 -1.42 -3.85 -1.26
CA CYS A 56 -2.14 -2.60 -1.57
C CYS A 56 -3.38 -2.88 -2.43
N ALA A 57 -3.25 -3.68 -3.49
CA ALA A 57 -4.38 -4.09 -4.31
C ALA A 57 -5.44 -4.84 -3.48
N ALA A 58 -5.02 -5.77 -2.61
CA ALA A 58 -5.91 -6.49 -1.71
C ALA A 58 -6.64 -5.57 -0.72
N LEU A 59 -5.98 -4.51 -0.24
CA LEU A 59 -6.60 -3.51 0.63
C LEU A 59 -7.64 -2.68 -0.12
N ILE A 60 -7.34 -2.26 -1.35
CA ILE A 60 -8.29 -1.54 -2.23
C ILE A 60 -9.52 -2.40 -2.48
N LYS A 61 -9.35 -3.70 -2.80
CA LYS A 61 -10.48 -4.64 -3.00
C LYS A 61 -11.37 -4.79 -1.78
N GLN A 62 -10.81 -4.64 -0.59
CA GLN A 62 -11.54 -4.73 0.68
C GLN A 62 -12.11 -3.38 1.13
N SER A 63 -11.89 -2.29 0.39
CA SER A 63 -12.41 -0.97 0.78
C SER A 63 -13.94 -0.96 0.79
N HIS A 64 -14.53 -0.09 1.61
CA HIS A 64 -15.99 0.11 1.65
C HIS A 64 -16.53 0.47 0.27
N PHE A 65 -15.85 1.35 -0.47
CA PHE A 65 -16.24 1.69 -1.85
C PHE A 65 -16.29 0.45 -2.75
N ALA A 66 -15.25 -0.39 -2.71
CA ALA A 66 -15.17 -1.61 -3.52
C ALA A 66 -16.20 -2.68 -3.13
N THR A 67 -16.52 -2.78 -1.84
CA THR A 67 -17.37 -3.83 -1.27
C THR A 67 -18.85 -3.45 -1.32
N ASP A 68 -19.17 -2.20 -0.99
CA ASP A 68 -20.54 -1.74 -0.78
C ASP A 68 -21.17 -1.18 -2.07
N LEU A 69 -20.37 -0.67 -3.02
CA LEU A 69 -20.87 -0.12 -4.28
C LEU A 69 -20.87 -1.16 -5.42
N GLN A 70 -21.31 -2.38 -5.15
CA GLN A 70 -21.67 -3.33 -6.22
C GLN A 70 -22.99 -2.92 -6.90
N PHE A 71 -23.04 -1.72 -7.48
CA PHE A 71 -24.16 -1.30 -8.32
C PHE A 71 -24.16 -2.14 -9.60
N ASN A 72 -25.24 -2.91 -9.82
CA ASN A 72 -25.49 -3.67 -11.04
C ASN A 72 -24.39 -4.68 -11.45
N GLY A 73 -23.70 -5.28 -10.48
CA GLY A 73 -22.70 -6.34 -10.77
C GLY A 73 -21.42 -5.84 -11.43
N ILE A 74 -21.15 -4.52 -11.42
CA ILE A 74 -19.90 -3.95 -11.93
C ILE A 74 -18.80 -4.12 -10.86
N PRO A 75 -17.66 -4.77 -11.16
CA PRO A 75 -16.58 -4.95 -10.21
C PRO A 75 -15.71 -3.68 -10.11
N TYR A 76 -16.19 -2.64 -9.44
CA TYR A 76 -15.49 -1.36 -9.29
C TYR A 76 -14.09 -1.50 -8.67
N ALA A 77 -13.90 -2.50 -7.81
CA ALA A 77 -12.59 -2.83 -7.25
C ALA A 77 -11.56 -3.14 -8.34
N ASP A 78 -11.93 -3.96 -9.31
CA ASP A 78 -11.05 -4.36 -10.41
C ASP A 78 -10.82 -3.19 -11.36
N GLN A 79 -11.87 -2.41 -11.67
CA GLN A 79 -11.74 -1.20 -12.48
C GLN A 79 -10.82 -0.15 -11.84
N ALA A 80 -10.95 0.07 -10.52
CA ALA A 80 -10.09 1.00 -9.80
C ALA A 80 -8.62 0.56 -9.82
N ILE A 81 -8.37 -0.74 -9.72
CA ILE A 81 -7.01 -1.30 -9.80
C ILE A 81 -6.47 -1.18 -11.22
N GLU A 82 -7.24 -1.56 -12.24
CA GLU A 82 -6.86 -1.43 -13.66
C GLU A 82 -6.48 0.02 -13.99
N TYR A 83 -7.38 0.96 -13.68
CA TYR A 83 -7.14 2.38 -13.86
C TYR A 83 -5.89 2.88 -13.13
N SER A 84 -5.67 2.43 -11.88
CA SER A 84 -4.49 2.82 -11.10
C SER A 84 -3.19 2.28 -11.72
N MET A 85 -3.22 1.06 -12.27
CA MET A 85 -2.07 0.44 -12.93
C MET A 85 -1.75 1.11 -14.27
N ASP A 86 -2.75 1.55 -15.02
CA ASP A 86 -2.57 2.30 -16.25
C ASP A 86 -1.85 3.63 -15.98
N ILE A 87 -2.32 4.39 -14.98
CA ILE A 87 -1.67 5.64 -14.54
C ILE A 87 -0.23 5.38 -14.07
N LEU A 88 -0.03 4.35 -13.24
CA LEU A 88 1.30 4.03 -12.73
C LEU A 88 2.27 3.70 -13.88
N THR A 89 1.83 2.88 -14.83
CA THR A 89 2.61 2.48 -16.01
C THR A 89 2.93 3.67 -16.90
N GLU A 90 1.96 4.57 -17.11
CA GLU A 90 2.15 5.81 -17.85
C GLU A 90 3.22 6.69 -17.18
N ASN A 91 3.11 6.88 -15.85
CA ASN A 91 4.07 7.68 -15.10
C ASN A 91 5.49 7.11 -15.14
N MET A 92 5.63 5.78 -15.01
CA MET A 92 6.91 5.08 -15.11
C MET A 92 7.52 5.21 -16.50
N THR A 93 6.72 5.03 -17.55
CA THR A 93 7.16 5.12 -18.95
C THR A 93 7.61 6.53 -19.33
N ASN A 94 6.86 7.54 -18.86
CA ASN A 94 7.16 8.95 -19.12
C ASN A 94 8.26 9.51 -18.20
N ALA A 95 8.87 8.67 -17.35
CA ALA A 95 9.86 9.06 -16.33
C ALA A 95 9.43 10.27 -15.49
N LYS A 96 8.11 10.46 -15.31
CA LYS A 96 7.59 11.43 -14.35
C LYS A 96 7.84 10.84 -12.97
N VAL A 97 9.05 11.05 -12.45
CA VAL A 97 9.29 10.92 -11.02
C VAL A 97 8.39 11.96 -10.38
N VAL A 98 7.24 11.52 -9.86
CA VAL A 98 6.37 12.38 -9.07
C VAL A 98 7.18 12.72 -7.82
N GLN A 99 7.80 13.89 -7.82
CA GLN A 99 8.35 14.47 -6.61
C GLN A 99 7.16 14.84 -5.74
N TYR A 100 6.89 14.02 -4.74
CA TYR A 100 6.04 14.42 -3.64
C TYR A 100 6.90 15.28 -2.72
N ASP A 101 6.68 16.60 -2.72
CA ASP A 101 7.25 17.50 -1.73
C ASP A 101 6.71 17.10 -0.34
N ASN A 102 7.62 16.81 0.60
CA ASN A 102 7.35 16.74 2.03
C ASN A 102 8.35 17.64 2.77
#